data_AF-A0ABC8LHP5-F1
#
_entry.id   AF-A0ABC8LHP5-F1
#
_cell.length_a   1.000
_cell.length_b   1.000
_cell.length_c   1.000
_cell.angle_alpha   90.00
_cell.angle_beta   90.00
_cell.angle_gamma   90.00
#
_symmetry.space_group_name_H-M   'P 1'
#
loop_
_entity.id
_entity.type
_entity.pdbx_description
1 polymer ?
#
loop_
_entity_poly.entity_id
_entity_poly.type
_entity_poly.pdbx_seq_one_letter_code
_entity_poly.pdbx_strand_id
1 'polypeptide(L)' 'MANKYLLPLFLPLIVISSVSANFQRDVEITWGDGRGQITNDGELLTLSLDKSSGSGFQSKNEYLFGKIDM' A
#
# COMPACT_ATOMS: atom_id res chain seq x y z
N MET A 1 -52.87 22.25 -1.57
CA MET A 1 -52.09 21.08 -1.12
C MET A 1 -50.70 21.23 -1.70
N ALA A 2 -49.79 21.87 -0.96
CA ALA A 2 -48.47 22.24 -1.48
C ALA A 2 -47.47 21.11 -1.20
N ASN A 3 -46.72 20.77 -2.25
CA ASN A 3 -45.71 19.73 -2.34
C ASN A 3 -44.65 19.83 -1.22
N LYS A 4 -44.71 18.94 -0.23
CA LYS A 4 -43.82 18.93 0.97
C LYS A 4 -42.56 18.08 0.81
N TYR A 5 -42.28 17.52 -0.38
CA TYR A 5 -41.28 16.46 -0.54
C TYR A 5 -39.99 16.86 -1.27
N LEU A 6 -39.69 18.16 -1.40
CA LEU A 6 -38.51 18.63 -2.12
C LEU A 6 -37.46 19.27 -1.19
N LEU A 7 -36.90 18.48 -0.28
CA LEU A 7 -35.65 18.82 0.42
C LEU A 7 -34.64 17.71 0.12
N PRO A 8 -33.54 17.98 -0.62
CA PRO A 8 -32.55 16.97 -0.90
C PRO A 8 -31.85 16.66 0.42
N LEU A 9 -31.95 15.41 0.86
CA LEU A 9 -31.21 14.87 1.97
C LEU A 9 -29.72 14.84 1.56
N PHE A 10 -28.98 15.91 1.88
CA PHE A 10 -27.52 15.88 1.84
C PHE A 10 -27.05 14.90 2.92
N LEU A 11 -26.91 13.63 2.55
CA LEU A 11 -26.32 12.61 3.41
C LEU A 11 -24.81 12.91 3.49
N PRO A 12 -24.24 13.15 4.68
CA PRO A 12 -22.81 13.34 4.79
C PRO A 12 -22.12 12.00 4.49
N LEU A 13 -21.37 11.95 3.39
CA LEU A 13 -20.57 10.80 3.02
C LEU A 13 -19.36 10.73 3.96
N ILE A 14 -19.45 9.92 5.01
CA ILE A 14 -18.31 9.62 5.87
C ILE A 14 -17.38 8.69 5.08
N VAL A 15 -16.32 9.26 4.51
CA VAL A 15 -15.24 8.48 3.89
C VAL A 15 -14.30 8.04 5.00
N ILE A 16 -14.41 6.76 5.39
CA ILE A 16 -13.44 6.14 6.30
C ILE A 16 -12.26 5.72 5.44
N SER A 17 -11.17 6.48 5.48
CA SER A 17 -9.91 6.07 4.84
C SER A 17 -9.21 5.01 5.70
N SER A 18 -9.19 3.77 5.24
CA SER A 18 -8.37 2.73 5.85
C SER A 18 -6.90 2.99 5.50
N VAL A 19 -6.07 3.28 6.51
CA VAL A 19 -4.61 3.27 6.36
C VAL A 19 -4.15 1.83 6.52
N SER A 20 -3.90 1.16 5.40
CA SER A 20 -3.23 -0.15 5.35
C SER A 20 -1.79 0.05 4.86
N ALA A 21 -0.83 -0.68 5.44
CA ALA A 21 0.53 -0.75 4.91
C ALA A 21 0.50 -1.35 3.50
N ASN A 22 1.30 -0.82 2.58
CA ASN A 22 1.29 -1.31 1.20
C ASN A 22 2.69 -1.23 0.58
N PHE A 23 3.31 -2.39 0.37
CA PHE A 23 4.66 -2.48 -0.15
C PHE A 23 4.81 -1.84 -1.53
N GLN A 24 3.78 -1.84 -2.39
CA GLN A 24 3.87 -1.16 -3.69
C GLN A 24 4.00 0.36 -3.55
N ARG A 25 3.43 0.94 -2.48
CA ARG A 25 3.55 2.38 -2.20
C ARG A 25 4.84 2.73 -1.48
N ASP A 26 5.29 1.87 -0.58
CA ASP A 26 6.32 2.23 0.41
C ASP A 26 7.74 1.78 0.03
N VAL A 27 7.88 0.70 -0.75
CA VAL A 27 9.18 0.12 -1.14
C VAL A 27 9.26 -0.17 -2.64
N GLU A 28 10.48 -0.38 -3.11
CA GLU A 28 10.76 -0.87 -4.45
C GLU A 28 11.81 -1.98 -4.42
N ILE A 29 11.69 -2.93 -5.35
CA ILE A 29 12.64 -4.05 -5.46
C ILE A 29 13.85 -3.57 -6.26
N THR A 30 15.02 -3.62 -5.65
CA THR A 30 16.25 -3.03 -6.20
C THR A 30 17.10 -4.06 -6.94
N TRP A 31 17.03 -5.33 -6.54
CA TRP A 31 17.76 -6.40 -7.21
C TRP A 31 17.08 -7.76 -6.96
N GLY A 32 17.43 -8.74 -7.78
CA GLY A 32 16.98 -10.12 -7.64
C GLY A 32 16.44 -10.77 -8.90
N ASP A 33 16.36 -10.06 -10.02
CA ASP A 33 16.06 -10.65 -11.34
C ASP A 33 14.84 -11.59 -11.31
N GLY A 34 13.71 -11.06 -10.82
CA GLY A 34 12.44 -11.80 -10.66
C GLY A 34 12.26 -12.55 -9.33
N ARG A 35 13.31 -12.66 -8.51
CA ARG A 35 13.26 -13.35 -7.19
C ARG A 35 12.60 -12.54 -6.07
N GLY A 36 12.45 -11.23 -6.28
CA GLY A 36 11.67 -10.35 -5.43
C GLY A 36 10.35 -9.98 -6.12
N GLN A 37 9.22 -10.11 -5.43
CA GLN A 37 7.90 -9.81 -5.97
C GLN A 37 6.98 -9.17 -4.92
N ILE A 38 6.14 -8.24 -5.36
CA ILE A 38 5.06 -7.66 -4.56
C ILE A 38 3.73 -8.10 -5.17
N THR A 39 2.90 -8.77 -4.38
CA THR A 39 1.64 -9.40 -4.81
C THR A 39 0.50 -9.05 -3.84
N ASN A 40 -0.69 -9.59 -4.09
CA ASN A 40 -1.89 -9.34 -3.28
C ASN A 40 -2.16 -7.84 -3.09
N ASP A 41 -2.22 -7.09 -4.20
CA ASP A 41 -2.43 -5.64 -4.22
C ASP A 41 -1.49 -4.83 -3.32
N GLY A 42 -0.29 -5.34 -3.07
CA GLY A 42 0.74 -4.68 -2.26
C GLY A 42 0.81 -5.11 -0.80
N GLU A 43 0.00 -6.07 -0.39
CA GLU A 43 0.02 -6.61 0.97
C GLU A 43 1.12 -7.65 1.20
N LEU A 44 1.61 -8.31 0.13
CA LEU A 44 2.58 -9.40 0.25
C LEU A 44 3.86 -9.12 -0.53
N LEU A 45 4.96 -8.91 0.19
CA LEU A 45 6.32 -8.90 -0.35
C LEU A 45 6.95 -10.29 -0.18
N THR A 46 7.40 -10.90 -1.28
CA THR A 46 8.13 -12.18 -1.28
C THR A 46 9.53 -11.98 -1.82
N LEU A 47 10.52 -12.50 -1.10
CA LEU A 47 11.92 -12.56 -1.53
C LEU A 47 12.36 -14.01 -1.55
N SER A 48 13.12 -14.39 -2.56
CA SER A 48 13.71 -15.72 -2.69
C SER A 48 15.22 -15.67 -2.92
N LEU A 49 15.87 -16.78 -2.61
CA LEU A 49 17.31 -16.99 -2.70
C LEU A 49 17.58 -18.37 -3.28
N ASP A 50 18.47 -18.44 -4.26
CA ASP A 50 18.97 -19.68 -4.84
C ASP A 50 20.50 -19.65 -4.95
N LYS A 51 21.09 -20.64 -5.64
CA LYS A 51 22.56 -20.73 -5.83
C LYS A 51 23.14 -19.58 -6.64
N SER A 52 22.35 -18.94 -7.51
CA SER A 52 22.80 -17.86 -8.39
C SER A 52 22.77 -16.51 -7.69
N SER A 53 21.68 -16.18 -6.97
CA SER A 53 21.58 -14.95 -6.19
C SER A 53 20.37 -14.93 -5.25
N GLY A 54 20.31 -13.90 -4.40
CA GLY A 54 19.12 -13.50 -3.64
C GLY A 54 18.27 -12.44 -4.33
N SER A 55 17.50 -11.71 -3.53
CA SER A 55 16.73 -10.51 -3.91
C SER A 55 16.67 -9.51 -2.76
N GLY A 56 16.34 -8.25 -3.06
CA GLY A 56 16.23 -7.21 -2.04
C GLY A 56 15.40 -6.01 -2.49
N PHE A 57 15.05 -5.16 -1.53
CA PHE A 57 14.24 -3.96 -1.72
C PHE A 57 14.82 -2.78 -0.96
N GLN A 58 14.36 -1.58 -1.29
CA GLN A 58 14.62 -0.36 -0.54
C GLN A 58 13.33 0.42 -0.31
N SER A 59 13.30 1.24 0.74
CA SER A 59 12.23 2.22 0.89
C SER A 59 12.33 3.27 -0.21
N LYS A 60 11.18 3.72 -0.72
CA LYS A 60 11.13 4.80 -1.73
C LYS A 60 11.47 6.17 -1.15
N ASN A 61 11.31 6.31 0.16
CA ASN A 61 11.64 7.52 0.90
C ASN A 61 12.84 7.27 1.82
N GLU A 62 13.62 8.32 2.06
CA GLU A 62 14.67 8.34 3.06
C GLU A 62 14.15 8.93 4.37
N TYR A 63 14.63 8.40 5.48
CA TYR A 63 14.20 8.84 6.81
C TYR A 63 15.42 9.11 7.69
N LEU A 64 15.46 10.28 8.34
CA LEU A 64 16.51 10.63 9.29
C LEU A 64 16.30 9.94 10.66
N PHE A 65 15.04 9.74 11.05
CA PHE A 65 14.63 9.02 12.25
C PHE A 65 13.37 8.19 11.93
N GLY A 66 13.22 7.02 12.54
CA GLY A 66 12.04 6.19 12.32
C GLY A 66 12.01 4.94 13.19
N LYS A 67 10.81 4.38 13.33
CA LYS A 67 10.60 3.00 13.79
C LYS A 67 10.12 2.21 12.58
N ILE A 68 10.86 1.15 12.25
CA ILE A 68 10.56 0.29 11.11
C ILE A 68 10.16 -1.05 11.70
N ASP A 69 8.90 -1.43 11.47
CA ASP A 69 8.38 -2.77 11.74
C ASP A 69 7.95 -3.35 10.39
N MET A 70 8.24 -4.63 10.17
CA MET A 70 7.95 -5.36 8.94
C MET A 70 7.30 -6.69 9.28
#